data_AF-A0A9P0FY99-F1
#
_entry.id   AF-A0A9P0FY99-F1
#
_cell.length_a   1.000
_cell.length_b   1.000
_cell.length_c   1.000
_cell.angle_alpha   90.00
_cell.angle_beta   90.00
_cell.angle_gamma   90.00
#
_symmetry.space_group_name_H-M   'P 1'
#
loop_
_entity.id
_entity.type
_entity.pdbx_description
1 polymer ?
#
loop_
_entity_poly.entity_id
_entity_poly.type
_entity_poly.pdbx_seq_one_letter_code
_entity_poly.pdbx_strand_id
1 'polypeptide(L)'
;MYASFVILAAALVAGTHGYSSGAPPSVCTDMVPKHPVPAQSTPPPYTITTSTKVVKAGTPMEVVISGKSAKDTIRGLLLQARQGDKPVGTFTIAPNDPFAQLLNCGQPGNAVTHKKHDEKFDKQTVAFTWTPPAGFNDEIKFRATIALNGAVFWVGVESGPVKVTN
;
A
#
# COMPACT_ATOMS: atom_id res chain seq x y z
N MET A 1 -6.47 16.34 59.77
CA MET A 1 -6.79 17.30 58.70
C MET A 1 -5.80 17.11 57.56
N TYR A 2 -6.35 16.74 56.39
CA TYR A 2 -5.81 16.77 55.03
C TYR A 2 -4.51 16.05 54.69
N ALA A 3 -4.70 14.87 54.09
CA ALA A 3 -3.74 14.14 53.28
C ALA A 3 -3.45 14.87 51.95
N SER A 4 -2.25 14.71 51.42
CA SER A 4 -1.94 15.03 50.02
C SER A 4 -0.85 14.09 49.53
N PHE A 5 -1.25 13.03 48.82
CA PHE A 5 -0.36 12.23 47.98
C PHE A 5 -0.49 12.75 46.55
N VAL A 6 0.56 13.40 46.06
CA VAL A 6 0.66 13.80 44.66
C VAL A 6 1.19 12.61 43.88
N ILE A 7 0.31 11.86 43.22
CA ILE A 7 0.69 10.82 42.27
C ILE A 7 1.01 11.51 40.94
N LEU A 8 2.30 11.66 40.65
CA LEU A 8 2.77 12.16 39.35
C LEU A 8 2.64 11.03 38.33
N ALA A 9 1.52 11.00 37.58
CA ALA A 9 1.34 10.09 36.47
C ALA A 9 2.27 10.50 35.32
N ALA A 10 3.42 9.83 35.21
CA ALA A 10 4.32 9.94 34.06
C ALA A 10 3.65 9.25 32.86
N ALA A 11 2.98 10.02 32.01
CA ALA A 11 2.50 9.56 30.73
C ALA A 11 3.71 9.26 29.83
N LEU A 12 4.06 7.96 29.71
CA LEU A 12 4.92 7.45 28.66
C LEU A 12 4.22 7.70 27.32
N VAL A 13 4.48 8.86 26.71
CA VAL A 13 4.17 9.10 25.31
C VAL A 13 5.15 8.23 24.53
N ALA A 14 4.77 6.99 24.27
CA ALA A 14 5.45 6.15 23.30
C ALA A 14 5.36 6.90 21.96
N GLY A 15 6.45 7.54 21.56
CA GLY A 15 6.56 8.23 20.28
C GLY A 15 6.25 7.22 19.19
N THR A 16 5.07 7.32 18.59
CA THR A 16 4.72 6.50 17.44
C THR A 16 5.64 6.94 16.32
N HIS A 17 6.64 6.11 15.99
CA HIS A 17 7.43 6.27 14.78
C HIS A 17 6.48 6.05 13.59
N GLY A 18 5.79 7.11 13.17
CA GLY A 18 5.13 7.14 11.88
C GLY A 18 6.21 6.98 10.83
N TYR A 19 6.31 5.79 10.23
CA TYR A 19 7.33 5.49 9.24
C TYR A 19 7.06 6.34 7.99
N SER A 20 7.67 7.53 7.94
CA SER A 20 7.73 8.38 6.75
C SER A 20 8.44 7.68 5.57
N SER A 21 8.99 6.49 5.79
CA SER A 21 9.81 5.71 4.87
C SER A 21 9.11 4.50 4.24
N GLY A 22 7.78 4.42 4.31
CA GLY A 22 7.02 3.28 3.78
C GLY A 22 6.33 2.44 4.84
N ALA A 23 5.43 1.57 4.41
CA ALA A 23 4.68 0.67 5.28
C ALA A 23 5.58 -0.42 5.89
N PRO A 24 5.44 -0.72 7.21
CA PRO A 24 6.18 -1.82 7.82
C PRO A 24 5.57 -3.19 7.44
N PRO A 25 6.34 -4.30 7.49
CA PRO A 25 5.82 -5.64 7.23
C PRO A 25 4.62 -6.06 8.10
N SER A 26 4.49 -5.47 9.31
CA SER A 26 3.42 -5.79 10.25
C SER A 26 2.02 -5.38 9.78
N VAL A 27 1.89 -4.49 8.77
CA VAL A 27 0.59 -4.09 8.19
C VAL A 27 0.24 -4.86 6.92
N CYS A 28 1.03 -5.86 6.53
CA CYS A 28 0.82 -6.58 5.28
C CYS A 28 -0.53 -7.29 5.20
N THR A 29 -1.12 -7.70 6.33
CA THR A 29 -2.41 -8.41 6.37
C THR A 29 -3.59 -7.45 6.30
N ASP A 30 -3.67 -6.49 7.23
CA ASP A 30 -4.77 -5.53 7.32
C ASP A 30 -4.66 -4.37 6.32
N MET A 31 -3.44 -4.10 5.82
CA MET A 31 -3.09 -2.94 5.00
C MET A 31 -3.42 -1.60 5.65
N VAL A 32 -3.61 -1.56 6.97
CA VAL A 32 -4.02 -0.35 7.69
C VAL A 32 -2.77 0.38 8.21
N PRO A 33 -2.53 1.63 7.79
CA PRO A 33 -1.45 2.44 8.33
C PRO A 33 -1.56 2.59 9.85
N LYS A 34 -0.43 2.50 10.56
CA LYS A 34 -0.38 2.66 12.02
C LYS A 34 -0.23 4.14 12.43
N HIS A 35 -1.18 4.97 11.99
CA HIS A 35 -1.31 6.37 12.38
C HIS A 35 -2.45 6.55 13.40
N PRO A 36 -2.44 7.61 14.22
CA PRO A 36 -3.51 7.88 15.21
C PRO A 36 -4.80 8.42 14.57
N VAL A 37 -4.95 8.28 13.25
CA VAL A 37 -6.09 8.76 12.47
C VAL A 37 -6.76 7.60 11.73
N PRO A 38 -8.10 7.53 11.66
CA PRO A 38 -8.80 6.49 10.94
C PRO A 38 -8.72 6.70 9.42
N ALA A 39 -8.95 5.63 8.67
CA ALA A 39 -9.13 5.71 7.22
C ALA A 39 -10.36 6.55 6.87
N GLN A 40 -10.34 7.16 5.68
CA GLN A 40 -11.49 7.87 5.15
C GLN A 40 -12.63 6.88 4.83
N SER A 41 -13.87 7.27 5.15
CA SER A 41 -15.08 6.51 4.85
C SER A 41 -15.69 6.85 3.48
N THR A 42 -15.23 7.94 2.86
CA THR A 42 -15.67 8.36 1.53
C THR A 42 -15.07 7.47 0.44
N PRO A 43 -15.72 7.36 -0.74
CA PRO A 43 -15.12 6.65 -1.86
C PRO A 43 -13.73 7.22 -2.23
N PRO A 44 -12.72 6.37 -2.49
CA PRO A 44 -11.40 6.84 -2.86
C PRO A 44 -11.42 7.59 -4.20
N PRO A 45 -10.69 8.71 -4.34
CA PRO A 45 -10.54 9.42 -5.60
C PRO A 45 -9.44 8.81 -6.49
N TYR A 46 -9.24 7.49 -6.41
CA TYR A 46 -8.20 6.76 -7.14
C TYR A 46 -8.79 5.56 -7.88
N THR A 47 -8.10 5.13 -8.93
CA THR A 47 -8.44 3.93 -9.70
C THR A 47 -7.21 3.05 -9.86
N ILE A 48 -7.40 1.73 -9.77
CA ILE A 48 -6.37 0.74 -10.09
C ILE A 48 -6.76 0.05 -11.40
N THR A 49 -5.93 0.19 -12.43
CA THR A 49 -6.12 -0.43 -13.73
C THR A 49 -4.97 -1.38 -14.04
N THR A 50 -5.23 -2.35 -14.91
CA THR A 50 -4.27 -3.36 -15.30
C THR A 50 -4.15 -3.41 -16.82
N SER A 51 -2.95 -3.73 -17.32
CA SER A 51 -2.72 -3.82 -18.77
C SER A 51 -3.54 -4.94 -19.45
N THR A 52 -3.96 -5.94 -18.67
CA THR A 52 -4.82 -7.04 -19.11
C THR A 52 -5.71 -7.53 -17.97
N LYS A 53 -6.83 -8.17 -18.32
CA LYS A 53 -7.70 -8.91 -17.39
C LYS A 53 -7.37 -10.40 -17.32
N VAL A 54 -6.52 -10.89 -18.23
CA VAL A 54 -6.06 -12.29 -18.28
C VAL A 54 -4.55 -12.30 -18.51
N VAL A 55 -3.80 -12.98 -17.65
CA VAL A 55 -2.34 -13.05 -17.72
C VAL A 55 -1.88 -14.49 -17.52
N LYS A 56 -0.85 -14.91 -18.27
CA LYS A 56 -0.24 -16.22 -18.06
C LYS A 56 0.69 -16.18 -16.84
N ALA A 57 0.68 -17.24 -16.02
CA ALA A 57 1.62 -17.44 -14.93
C ALA A 57 3.08 -17.24 -15.40
N GLY A 58 3.88 -16.54 -14.58
CA GLY A 58 5.25 -16.17 -14.92
C GLY A 58 5.40 -15.05 -15.96
N THR A 59 4.30 -14.56 -16.56
CA THR A 59 4.35 -13.43 -17.50
C THR A 59 4.10 -12.11 -16.76
N PRO A 60 5.01 -11.13 -16.85
CA PRO A 60 4.82 -9.85 -16.20
C PRO A 60 3.66 -9.06 -16.83
N MET A 61 2.96 -8.29 -16.01
CA MET A 61 1.93 -7.34 -16.43
C MET A 61 2.08 -6.02 -15.67
N GLU A 62 1.53 -4.95 -16.23
CA GLU A 62 1.53 -3.64 -15.60
C GLU A 62 0.25 -3.43 -14.79
N VAL A 63 0.41 -2.84 -13.61
CA VAL A 63 -0.67 -2.28 -12.79
C VAL A 63 -0.41 -0.79 -12.58
N VAL A 64 -1.44 0.01 -12.80
CA VAL A 64 -1.38 1.47 -12.72
C VAL A 64 -2.36 1.95 -11.66
N ILE A 65 -1.92 2.87 -10.80
CA ILE A 65 -2.76 3.58 -9.85
C ILE A 65 -2.77 5.06 -10.25
N SER A 66 -3.95 5.62 -10.48
CA SER A 66 -4.13 7.02 -10.88
C SER A 66 -5.16 7.72 -10.01
N GLY A 67 -4.84 8.94 -9.59
CA GLY A 67 -5.82 9.89 -9.06
C GLY A 67 -6.78 10.40 -10.13
N LYS A 68 -8.03 10.69 -9.75
CA LYS A 68 -9.08 11.16 -10.67
C LYS A 68 -8.90 12.60 -11.14
N SER A 69 -8.17 13.42 -10.37
CA SER A 69 -7.85 14.82 -10.69
C SER A 69 -6.44 15.19 -10.26
N ALA A 70 -5.94 16.36 -10.68
CA ALA A 70 -4.55 16.79 -10.41
C ALA A 70 -4.21 16.93 -8.92
N LYS A 71 -5.23 17.15 -8.07
CA LYS A 71 -5.07 17.24 -6.60
C LYS A 71 -5.06 15.88 -5.91
N ASP A 72 -5.47 14.81 -6.59
CA ASP A 72 -5.54 13.47 -6.02
C ASP A 72 -4.18 12.79 -6.18
N THR A 73 -3.17 13.36 -5.52
CA THR A 73 -1.80 12.84 -5.54
C THR A 73 -1.66 11.67 -4.56
N ILE A 74 -0.60 10.89 -4.76
CA ILE A 74 -0.24 9.72 -3.97
C ILE A 74 1.07 10.06 -3.27
N ARG A 75 0.98 10.23 -1.96
CA ARG A 75 2.14 10.41 -1.08
C ARG A 75 2.54 9.10 -0.42
N GLY A 76 1.55 8.34 0.03
CA GLY A 76 1.76 7.03 0.64
C GLY A 76 1.09 5.93 -0.17
N LEU A 77 1.76 4.79 -0.23
CA LEU A 77 1.26 3.61 -0.92
C LEU A 77 1.61 2.34 -0.16
N LEU A 78 0.67 1.39 -0.14
CA LEU A 78 0.93 -0.03 0.05
C LEU A 78 0.08 -0.80 -0.96
N LEU A 79 0.70 -1.52 -1.88
CA LEU A 79 0.03 -2.28 -2.96
C LEU A 79 0.38 -3.77 -2.86
N GLN A 80 -0.62 -4.63 -3.06
CA GLN A 80 -0.49 -6.08 -3.18
C GLN A 80 -1.40 -6.60 -4.28
N ALA A 81 -1.02 -7.70 -4.94
CA ALA A 81 -1.98 -8.58 -5.62
C ALA A 81 -2.44 -9.65 -4.63
N ARG A 82 -3.75 -9.91 -4.55
CA ARG A 82 -4.31 -10.86 -3.58
C ARG A 82 -5.28 -11.85 -4.20
N GLN A 83 -5.18 -13.10 -3.76
CA GLN A 83 -6.22 -14.14 -3.87
C GLN A 83 -6.97 -14.17 -2.53
N GLY A 84 -8.18 -13.60 -2.48
CA GLY A 84 -8.85 -13.30 -1.21
C GLY A 84 -7.99 -12.33 -0.39
N ASP A 85 -7.52 -12.77 0.78
CA ASP A 85 -6.61 -11.97 1.64
C ASP A 85 -5.14 -12.37 1.54
N LYS A 86 -4.80 -13.39 0.74
CA LYS A 86 -3.44 -13.88 0.60
C LYS A 86 -2.70 -13.10 -0.49
N PRO A 87 -1.53 -12.48 -0.20
CA PRO A 87 -0.68 -11.88 -1.22
C PRO A 87 -0.12 -12.92 -2.20
N VAL A 88 -0.11 -12.60 -3.49
CA VAL A 88 0.33 -13.50 -4.58
C VAL A 88 1.26 -12.77 -5.55
N GLY A 89 2.26 -13.50 -6.06
CA GLY A 89 3.20 -12.99 -7.06
C GLY A 89 4.21 -12.00 -6.51
N THR A 90 4.95 -11.37 -7.41
CA THR A 90 6.08 -10.49 -7.08
C THR A 90 6.08 -9.26 -7.96
N PHE A 91 6.48 -8.14 -7.39
CA PHE A 91 6.68 -6.89 -8.10
C PHE A 91 8.15 -6.69 -8.47
N THR A 92 8.37 -5.94 -9.55
CA THR A 92 9.69 -5.40 -9.90
C THR A 92 9.62 -3.88 -9.94
N ILE A 93 10.67 -3.24 -9.41
CA ILE A 93 10.83 -1.79 -9.37
C ILE A 93 12.23 -1.47 -9.89
N ALA A 94 12.37 -0.37 -10.63
CA ALA A 94 13.67 0.09 -11.07
C ALA A 94 14.59 0.35 -9.86
N PRO A 95 15.88 -0.05 -9.91
CA PRO A 95 16.78 0.05 -8.75
C PRO A 95 16.82 1.44 -8.07
N ASN A 96 16.68 2.50 -8.87
CA ASN A 96 16.74 3.89 -8.41
C ASN A 96 15.38 4.61 -8.50
N ASP A 97 14.26 3.87 -8.39
CA ASP A 97 12.94 4.50 -8.34
C ASP A 97 12.87 5.50 -7.17
N PRO A 98 12.55 6.78 -7.40
CA PRO A 98 12.57 7.80 -6.36
C PRO A 98 11.35 7.76 -5.44
N PHE A 99 10.28 7.07 -5.85
CA PHE A 99 8.99 7.08 -5.17
C PHE A 99 8.72 5.78 -4.41
N ALA A 100 9.08 4.63 -4.96
CA ALA A 100 8.65 3.33 -4.45
C ALA A 100 9.81 2.37 -4.16
N GLN A 101 9.51 1.39 -3.32
CA GLN A 101 10.38 0.28 -2.95
C GLN A 101 9.55 -1.00 -2.73
N LEU A 102 10.22 -2.15 -2.82
CA LEU A 102 9.61 -3.43 -2.53
C LEU A 102 9.45 -3.63 -1.02
N LEU A 103 8.38 -4.32 -0.63
CA LEU A 103 8.11 -4.75 0.73
C LEU A 103 7.88 -6.27 0.75
N ASN A 104 8.46 -6.94 1.75
CA ASN A 104 8.31 -8.37 1.95
C ASN A 104 7.14 -8.66 2.89
N CYS A 105 6.01 -9.05 2.33
CA CYS A 105 4.80 -9.45 3.05
C CYS A 105 4.71 -10.98 3.17
N GLY A 106 5.70 -11.56 3.85
CA GLY A 106 5.85 -13.01 4.00
C GLY A 106 6.57 -13.71 2.85
N GLN A 107 6.69 -13.07 1.68
CA GLN A 107 7.53 -13.52 0.56
C GLN A 107 8.31 -12.32 -0.01
N PRO A 108 9.48 -12.54 -0.65
CA PRO A 108 10.26 -11.46 -1.24
C PRO A 108 9.48 -10.69 -2.31
N GLY A 109 9.42 -9.36 -2.17
CA GLY A 109 8.90 -8.46 -3.21
C GLY A 109 7.43 -8.64 -3.58
N ASN A 110 6.60 -9.26 -2.73
CA ASN A 110 5.18 -9.48 -3.01
C ASN A 110 4.28 -8.28 -2.65
N ALA A 111 4.87 -7.15 -2.28
CA ALA A 111 4.20 -5.88 -2.09
C ALA A 111 5.08 -4.69 -2.52
N VAL A 112 4.45 -3.55 -2.77
CA VAL A 112 5.10 -2.26 -3.05
C VAL A 112 4.71 -1.25 -1.99
N THR A 113 5.66 -0.45 -1.51
CA THR A 113 5.39 0.71 -0.67
C THR A 113 6.19 1.93 -1.12
N HIS A 114 5.78 3.11 -0.67
CA HIS A 114 6.49 4.36 -0.96
C HIS A 114 7.83 4.46 -0.19
N LYS A 115 8.76 5.26 -0.71
CA LYS A 115 9.97 5.76 -0.04
C LYS A 115 9.67 7.10 0.62
N LYS A 116 10.54 7.53 1.53
CA LYS A 116 10.49 8.88 2.07
C LYS A 116 10.75 9.91 0.98
N HIS A 117 9.85 10.87 0.82
CA HIS A 117 9.99 11.99 -0.10
C HIS A 117 9.21 13.24 0.36
N ASP A 118 9.58 14.39 -0.20
CA ASP A 118 8.86 15.66 -0.02
C ASP A 118 7.58 15.70 -0.86
N GLU A 119 6.60 16.49 -0.45
CA GLU A 119 5.29 16.66 -1.14
C GLU A 119 5.39 17.06 -2.62
N LYS A 120 6.44 17.79 -2.99
CA LYS A 120 6.72 18.14 -4.40
C LYS A 120 7.00 16.93 -5.30
N PHE A 121 7.26 15.75 -4.71
CA PHE A 121 7.48 14.49 -5.42
C PHE A 121 6.28 13.55 -5.37
N ASP A 122 5.18 13.94 -4.70
CA ASP A 122 3.93 13.19 -4.73
C ASP A 122 3.52 12.95 -6.18
N LYS A 123 2.99 11.76 -6.47
CA LYS A 123 2.68 11.32 -7.83
C LYS A 123 1.17 11.26 -8.03
N GLN A 124 0.66 11.83 -9.11
CA GLN A 124 -0.74 11.61 -9.49
C GLN A 124 -0.97 10.19 -10.01
N THR A 125 0.02 9.64 -10.72
CA THR A 125 -0.01 8.31 -11.33
C THR A 125 1.28 7.56 -11.02
N VAL A 126 1.16 6.30 -10.63
CA VAL A 126 2.27 5.36 -10.44
C VAL A 126 1.97 4.06 -11.17
N ALA A 127 3.00 3.42 -11.71
CA ALA A 127 2.89 2.16 -12.44
C ALA A 127 3.93 1.17 -11.92
N PHE A 128 3.54 -0.08 -11.79
CA PHE A 128 4.41 -1.16 -11.32
C PHE A 128 4.24 -2.40 -12.18
N THR A 129 5.33 -3.15 -12.34
CA THR A 129 5.31 -4.45 -12.98
C THR A 129 5.07 -5.52 -11.92
N TRP A 130 4.09 -6.38 -12.17
CA TRP A 130 3.76 -7.53 -11.33
C TRP A 130 3.82 -8.83 -12.14
N THR A 131 4.41 -9.87 -11.55
CA THR A 131 4.53 -11.19 -12.16
C THR A 131 3.79 -12.21 -11.31
N PRO A 132 2.77 -12.91 -11.86
CA PRO A 132 2.14 -14.02 -11.17
C PRO A 132 3.14 -15.18 -11.01
N PRO A 133 3.08 -15.93 -9.90
CA PRO A 133 4.00 -17.04 -9.69
C PRO A 133 3.72 -18.18 -10.68
N ALA A 134 4.76 -18.95 -11.03
CA ALA A 134 4.61 -20.10 -11.91
C ALA A 134 3.61 -21.12 -11.35
N GLY A 135 2.77 -21.69 -12.23
CA GLY A 135 1.75 -22.68 -11.85
C GLY A 135 0.53 -22.12 -11.11
N PHE A 136 0.44 -20.80 -10.91
CA PHE A 136 -0.75 -20.19 -10.33
C PHE A 136 -1.87 -20.07 -11.38
N ASN A 137 -3.03 -20.64 -11.07
CA ASN A 137 -4.20 -20.65 -11.95
C ASN A 137 -5.45 -20.30 -11.14
N ASP A 138 -5.59 -19.02 -10.81
CA ASP A 138 -6.77 -18.50 -10.12
C ASP A 138 -6.98 -17.02 -10.45
N GLU A 139 -7.99 -16.42 -9.87
CA GLU A 139 -8.27 -14.99 -9.92
C GLU A 139 -7.58 -14.25 -8.77
N ILE A 140 -7.08 -13.06 -9.08
CA ILE A 140 -6.60 -12.09 -8.08
C ILE A 140 -7.27 -10.74 -8.28
N LYS A 141 -7.16 -9.90 -7.27
CA LYS A 141 -7.34 -8.45 -7.38
C LYS A 141 -6.10 -7.74 -6.86
N PHE A 142 -5.76 -6.62 -7.46
CA PHE A 142 -4.84 -5.69 -6.82
C PHE A 142 -5.60 -4.93 -5.74
N ARG A 143 -5.04 -4.88 -4.54
CA ARG A 143 -5.56 -4.13 -3.39
C ARG A 143 -4.50 -3.14 -2.95
N ALA A 144 -4.92 -1.91 -2.67
CA ALA A 144 -4.04 -0.85 -2.21
C ALA A 144 -4.60 -0.09 -1.01
N THR A 145 -3.67 0.39 -0.21
CA THR A 145 -3.87 1.52 0.69
C THR A 145 -3.16 2.72 0.08
N ILE A 146 -3.87 3.83 -0.05
CA ILE A 146 -3.43 5.03 -0.75
C ILE A 146 -3.59 6.22 0.20
N ALA A 147 -2.49 6.92 0.47
CA ALA A 147 -2.49 8.12 1.31
C ALA A 147 -2.24 9.36 0.45
N LEU A 148 -3.17 10.31 0.52
CA LEU A 148 -2.96 11.66 0.00
C LEU A 148 -1.95 12.40 0.89
N ASN A 149 -2.07 12.24 2.21
CA ASN A 149 -1.11 12.72 3.19
C ASN A 149 -1.15 11.89 4.49
N GLY A 150 -0.39 12.29 5.51
CA GLY A 150 -0.31 11.55 6.78
C GLY A 150 -1.61 11.48 7.59
N ALA A 151 -2.61 12.29 7.25
CA ALA A 151 -3.92 12.32 7.91
C ALA A 151 -5.06 11.79 7.02
N VAL A 152 -4.90 11.81 5.69
CA VAL A 152 -5.94 11.48 4.71
C VAL A 152 -5.50 10.30 3.87
N PHE A 153 -6.14 9.15 4.08
CA PHE A 153 -5.85 7.91 3.37
C PHE A 153 -7.07 7.00 3.25
N TRP A 154 -7.05 6.12 2.25
CA TRP A 154 -8.06 5.12 1.98
C TRP A 154 -7.42 3.73 2.02
N VAL A 155 -8.13 2.77 2.58
CA VAL A 155 -7.73 1.36 2.65
C VAL A 155 -8.64 0.53 1.76
N GLY A 156 -8.14 -0.59 1.24
CA GLY A 156 -8.97 -1.53 0.48
C GLY A 156 -9.42 -1.03 -0.90
N VAL A 157 -8.65 -0.14 -1.53
CA VAL A 157 -8.90 0.26 -2.93
C VAL A 157 -8.56 -0.93 -3.83
N GLU A 158 -9.52 -1.42 -4.61
CA GLU A 158 -9.32 -2.62 -5.45
C GLU A 158 -9.36 -2.34 -6.95
N SER A 159 -8.61 -3.12 -7.72
CA SER A 159 -8.80 -3.26 -9.16
C SER A 159 -10.02 -4.13 -9.49
N GLY A 160 -10.38 -4.18 -10.77
CA GLY A 160 -11.14 -5.31 -11.30
C GLY A 160 -10.36 -6.63 -11.18
N PRO A 161 -11.04 -7.79 -11.28
CA PRO A 161 -10.38 -9.09 -11.22
C PRO A 161 -9.43 -9.31 -12.40
N VAL A 162 -8.34 -10.04 -12.15
CA VAL A 162 -7.41 -10.53 -13.15
C VAL A 162 -7.36 -12.05 -13.05
N LYS A 163 -7.68 -12.73 -14.14
CA LYS A 163 -7.55 -14.18 -14.24
C LYS A 163 -6.11 -14.53 -14.58
N VAL A 164 -5.46 -15.33 -13.74
CA VAL A 164 -4.17 -15.93 -14.07
C VAL A 164 -4.42 -17.33 -14.64
N THR A 165 -3.76 -17.63 -15.75
CA THR A 165 -3.82 -18.94 -16.43
C THR A 165 -2.44 -19.61 -16.43
N ASN A 166 -2.39 -20.93 -16.43
CA ASN A 166 -1.13 -21.66 -16.61
C ASN A 166 -0.57 -21.55 -18.03
#